data_AF-A0A0M0TCX7-F1
#
_entry.id   AF-A0A0M0TCX7-F1
#
_cell.length_a   1.000
_cell.length_b   1.000
_cell.length_c   1.000
_cell.angle_alpha   90.00
_cell.angle_beta   90.00
_cell.angle_gamma   90.00
#
_symmetry.space_group_name_H-M   'P 1'
#
loop_
_entity.id
_entity.type
_entity.pdbx_description
1 polymer ?
#
loop_
_entity_poly.entity_id
_entity_poly.type
_entity_poly.pdbx_seq_one_letter_code
_entity_poly.pdbx_strand_id
1 'polypeptide(L)'
;MSFGGEDPNNMTLRFLNLLIRCHFLENINLKVITGPAYIFHDELIMFINSVENRSIELIHNVKDNMHEIMLSSDIAIVSNGRTVYELAALGIPSISISANNREDSHNFSTIAGFFKLGLNSEVSDNDFIDTIVKILNYNKRLEIHKRSISLDLKNGKNRIKGLIEEVLTC
;
A
#
# COMPACT_ATOMS: atom_id res chain seq x y z
N MET A 1 -5.89 0.43 2.65
CA MET A 1 -5.11 1.59 2.13
C MET A 1 -4.32 2.19 3.28
N SER A 2 -3.02 2.45 3.08
CA SER A 2 -2.14 3.04 4.10
C SER A 2 -0.93 3.72 3.46
N PHE A 3 -0.72 5.01 3.71
CA PHE A 3 0.43 5.76 3.15
C PHE A 3 1.53 6.03 4.18
N GLY A 4 1.56 5.25 5.27
CA GLY A 4 2.65 5.26 6.26
C GLY A 4 2.34 6.04 7.53
N GLY A 5 3.39 6.33 8.29
CA GLY A 5 3.31 6.93 9.62
C GLY A 5 2.80 8.37 9.66
N GLU A 6 3.14 9.14 8.62
CA GLU A 6 2.94 10.59 8.53
C GLU A 6 1.99 11.01 7.42
N ASP A 7 2.06 10.36 6.24
CA ASP A 7 1.34 10.76 5.01
C ASP A 7 1.23 12.30 4.83
N PRO A 8 2.37 12.99 4.68
CA PRO A 8 2.41 14.45 4.67
C PRO A 8 1.73 15.08 3.44
N ASN A 9 1.49 14.30 2.38
CA ASN A 9 0.82 14.76 1.16
C ASN A 9 -0.70 14.50 1.18
N ASN A 10 -1.26 14.06 2.31
CA ASN A 10 -2.69 13.76 2.46
C ASN A 10 -3.23 12.78 1.40
N MET A 11 -2.40 11.80 1.02
CA MET A 11 -2.74 10.82 -0.01
C MET A 11 -3.93 9.96 0.40
N THR A 12 -4.03 9.67 1.70
CA THR A 12 -5.15 8.91 2.29
C THR A 12 -6.48 9.56 1.96
N LEU A 13 -6.66 10.85 2.26
CA LEU A 13 -7.91 11.56 1.97
C LEU A 13 -8.15 11.68 0.47
N ARG A 14 -7.12 12.05 -0.31
CA ARG A 14 -7.23 12.21 -1.76
C ARG A 14 -7.77 10.97 -2.44
N PHE A 15 -7.11 9.82 -2.22
CA PHE A 15 -7.49 8.58 -2.90
C PHE A 15 -8.75 7.96 -2.32
N LEU A 16 -9.05 8.16 -1.03
CA LEU A 16 -10.34 7.78 -0.45
C LEU A 16 -11.48 8.52 -1.15
N ASN A 17 -11.36 9.84 -1.33
CA ASN A 17 -12.35 10.65 -2.01
C ASN A 17 -12.59 10.18 -3.45
N LEU A 18 -11.53 9.83 -4.19
CA LEU A 18 -11.67 9.27 -5.53
C LEU A 18 -12.41 7.92 -5.54
N LEU A 19 -12.09 7.02 -4.62
CA LEU A 19 -12.77 5.73 -4.53
C LEU A 19 -14.27 5.89 -4.25
N ILE A 20 -14.64 6.85 -3.39
CA ILE A 20 -16.05 7.16 -3.09
C ILE A 20 -16.74 7.78 -4.30
N ARG A 21 -16.16 8.82 -4.92
CA ARG A 21 -16.73 9.52 -6.08
C ARG A 21 -16.94 8.60 -7.28
N CYS A 22 -16.12 7.55 -7.41
CA CYS A 22 -16.22 6.56 -8.48
C CYS A 22 -17.01 5.30 -8.07
N HIS A 23 -17.73 5.33 -6.93
CA HIS A 23 -18.63 4.25 -6.49
C HIS A 23 -17.95 2.87 -6.30
N PHE A 24 -16.63 2.80 -6.13
CA PHE A 24 -15.92 1.53 -5.95
C PHE A 24 -16.30 0.80 -4.66
N LEU A 25 -16.80 1.53 -3.66
CA LEU A 25 -17.08 1.00 -2.32
C LEU A 25 -18.41 0.24 -2.19
N GLU A 26 -19.23 0.17 -3.25
CA GLU A 26 -20.49 -0.58 -3.22
C GLU A 26 -20.27 -2.09 -3.06
N ASN A 27 -19.12 -2.60 -3.52
CA ASN A 27 -18.78 -4.04 -3.48
C ASN A 27 -17.43 -4.31 -2.79
N ILE A 28 -16.85 -3.31 -2.13
CA ILE A 28 -15.51 -3.38 -1.54
C ILE A 28 -15.56 -2.85 -0.12
N ASN A 29 -15.09 -3.67 0.83
CA ASN A 29 -14.78 -3.21 2.18
C ASN A 29 -13.39 -2.58 2.20
N LEU A 30 -13.28 -1.32 2.60
CA LEU A 30 -12.04 -0.56 2.62
C LEU A 30 -11.60 -0.30 4.06
N LYS A 31 -10.48 -0.90 4.44
CA LYS A 31 -9.74 -0.52 5.64
C LYS A 31 -8.81 0.65 5.32
N VAL A 32 -9.02 1.79 5.96
CA VAL A 32 -8.16 2.98 5.87
C VAL A 32 -7.30 3.04 7.11
N ILE A 33 -5.99 2.97 6.95
CA ILE A 33 -5.04 2.94 8.07
C ILE A 33 -4.19 4.20 8.02
N THR A 34 -4.15 4.93 9.12
CA THR A 34 -3.31 6.13 9.28
C THR A 34 -2.34 5.96 10.43
N GLY A 35 -1.14 6.51 10.28
CA GLY A 35 -0.12 6.49 11.33
C GLY A 35 -0.31 7.57 12.39
N PRO A 36 0.42 7.49 13.51
CA PRO A 36 0.30 8.42 14.64
C PRO A 36 0.67 9.87 14.32
N ALA A 37 1.43 10.12 13.24
CA ALA A 37 1.89 11.44 12.85
C ALA A 37 1.09 12.01 11.66
N TYR A 38 -0.04 11.39 11.31
CA TYR A 38 -0.92 11.87 10.25
C TYR A 38 -1.69 13.12 10.69
N ILE A 39 -1.25 14.30 10.22
CA ILE A 39 -1.77 15.60 10.66
C ILE A 39 -3.19 15.91 10.17
N PHE A 40 -3.68 15.20 9.14
CA PHE A 40 -5.01 15.41 8.54
C PHE A 40 -6.07 14.45 9.13
N HIS A 41 -5.84 13.92 10.33
CA HIS A 41 -6.71 12.93 10.95
C HIS A 41 -8.14 13.43 11.16
N ASP A 42 -8.30 14.63 11.73
CA ASP A 42 -9.62 15.22 12.00
C ASP A 42 -10.39 15.51 10.70
N GLU A 43 -9.70 16.02 9.68
CA GLU A 43 -10.27 16.25 8.34
C GLU A 43 -10.76 14.93 7.71
N LEU A 44 -9.96 13.87 7.83
CA LEU A 44 -10.33 12.54 7.33
C LEU A 44 -11.56 11.98 8.05
N ILE A 45 -11.65 12.14 9.37
CA ILE A 45 -12.84 11.73 10.14
C ILE A 45 -14.08 12.51 9.69
N MET A 46 -13.97 13.84 9.56
CA MET A 46 -15.07 14.68 9.09
C MET A 46 -15.54 14.25 7.70
N PHE A 47 -14.60 13.98 6.79
CA PHE A 47 -14.91 13.51 5.45
C PHE A 47 -15.62 12.15 5.45
N ILE A 48 -15.12 11.17 6.21
CA ILE A 48 -15.75 9.85 6.33
C ILE A 48 -17.15 9.96 6.93
N ASN A 49 -17.34 10.79 7.95
CA ASN A 49 -18.67 10.99 8.57
C ASN A 49 -19.65 11.71 7.65
N SER A 50 -19.17 12.49 6.67
CA SER A 50 -20.00 13.17 5.70
C SER A 50 -20.55 12.26 4.61
N VAL A 51 -19.98 11.06 4.45
CA VAL A 51 -20.43 10.07 3.46
C VAL A 51 -21.17 8.94 4.17
N GLU A 52 -22.38 8.63 3.71
CA GLU A 52 -23.17 7.52 4.28
C GLU A 52 -22.68 6.17 3.72
N ASN A 53 -21.44 5.80 4.03
CA ASN A 53 -20.82 4.57 3.53
C ASN A 53 -20.30 3.67 4.66
N ARG A 54 -20.97 2.53 4.87
CA ARG A 54 -20.63 1.56 5.92
C ARG A 54 -19.47 0.63 5.57
N SER A 55 -18.98 0.68 4.34
CA SER A 55 -17.88 -0.18 3.88
C SER A 55 -16.49 0.36 4.25
N ILE A 56 -16.41 1.53 4.91
CA ILE A 56 -15.15 2.15 5.32
C ILE A 56 -14.89 1.88 6.80
N GLU A 57 -13.74 1.28 7.09
CA GLU A 57 -13.23 1.11 8.46
C GLU A 57 -11.98 1.99 8.61
N LEU A 58 -12.04 3.02 9.46
CA LEU A 58 -10.87 3.85 9.79
C LEU A 58 -10.15 3.28 11.01
N ILE A 59 -8.85 3.01 10.85
CA ILE A 59 -7.97 2.51 11.89
C ILE A 59 -6.80 3.49 12.04
N HIS A 60 -6.66 4.10 13.21
CA HIS A 60 -5.59 5.06 13.48
C HIS A 60 -4.58 4.49 14.46
N ASN A 61 -3.29 4.70 14.20
CA ASN A 61 -2.18 4.31 15.07
C ASN A 61 -2.21 2.83 15.47
N VAL A 62 -2.17 1.95 14.47
CA VAL A 62 -2.07 0.49 14.68
C VAL A 62 -0.79 0.18 15.46
N LYS A 63 -0.93 -0.27 16.70
CA LYS A 63 0.20 -0.61 17.58
C LYS A 63 0.69 -2.04 17.35
N ASP A 64 -0.27 -2.96 17.39
CA ASP A 64 -0.07 -4.40 17.18
C ASP A 64 -1.13 -4.84 16.15
N ASN A 65 -0.86 -5.91 15.38
CA ASN A 65 -1.79 -6.54 14.41
C ASN A 65 -1.83 -5.98 12.97
N MET A 66 -0.87 -5.15 12.56
CA MET A 66 -0.76 -4.76 11.13
C MET A 66 -0.70 -5.99 10.20
N HIS A 67 0.00 -7.04 10.62
CA HIS A 67 0.12 -8.29 9.86
C HIS A 67 -1.24 -9.02 9.70
N GLU A 68 -2.10 -9.02 10.71
CA GLU A 68 -3.44 -9.61 10.62
C GLU A 68 -4.31 -8.82 9.65
N ILE A 69 -4.23 -7.48 9.71
CA ILE A 69 -4.95 -6.61 8.79
C ILE A 69 -4.52 -6.87 7.34
N MET A 70 -3.21 -6.97 7.10
CA MET A 70 -2.68 -7.33 5.78
C MET A 70 -3.18 -8.70 5.32
N LEU A 71 -3.07 -9.74 6.16
CA LEU A 71 -3.53 -11.09 5.83
C LEU A 71 -5.03 -11.17 5.53
N SER A 72 -5.83 -10.27 6.11
CA SER A 72 -7.26 -10.16 5.83
C SER A 72 -7.61 -9.38 4.55
N SER A 73 -6.61 -8.87 3.82
CA SER A 73 -6.80 -7.97 2.68
C SER A 73 -6.53 -8.65 1.34
N ASP A 74 -7.42 -8.47 0.37
CA ASP A 74 -7.26 -8.95 -1.01
C ASP A 74 -6.30 -8.12 -1.85
N ILE A 75 -6.24 -6.81 -1.56
CA ILE A 75 -5.50 -5.79 -2.31
C ILE A 75 -4.99 -4.75 -1.31
N ALA A 76 -3.79 -4.22 -1.55
CA ALA A 76 -3.27 -3.07 -0.81
C ALA A 76 -3.04 -1.85 -1.72
N ILE A 77 -3.29 -0.67 -1.18
CA ILE A 77 -2.91 0.62 -1.78
C ILE A 77 -2.02 1.30 -0.76
N VAL A 78 -0.75 1.52 -1.13
CA VAL A 78 0.29 1.96 -0.18
C VAL A 78 1.25 2.97 -0.78
N SER A 79 2.04 3.62 0.08
CA SER A 79 3.21 4.37 -0.37
C SER A 79 4.30 3.43 -0.91
N ASN A 80 5.16 3.92 -1.81
CA ASN A 80 6.29 3.16 -2.36
C ASN A 80 7.49 3.08 -1.40
N GLY A 81 7.20 2.95 -0.09
CA GLY A 81 8.15 2.88 1.01
C GLY A 81 8.65 1.46 1.28
N ARG A 82 8.48 0.98 2.51
CA ARG A 82 8.94 -0.35 2.96
C ARG A 82 7.84 -1.41 3.04
N THR A 83 6.60 -0.99 3.24
CA THR A 83 5.43 -1.88 3.31
C THR A 83 5.28 -2.77 2.06
N VAL A 84 5.78 -2.32 0.90
CA VAL A 84 5.80 -3.11 -0.33
C VAL A 84 6.56 -4.43 -0.19
N TYR A 85 7.59 -4.50 0.66
CA TYR A 85 8.33 -5.75 0.91
C TYR A 85 7.51 -6.74 1.73
N GLU A 86 6.78 -6.25 2.73
CA GLU A 86 5.90 -7.06 3.58
C GLU A 86 4.74 -7.61 2.74
N LEU A 87 4.09 -6.77 1.93
CA LEU A 87 3.03 -7.17 1.03
C LEU A 87 3.51 -8.20 0.01
N ALA A 88 4.72 -8.02 -0.54
CA ALA A 88 5.29 -8.99 -1.48
C ALA A 88 5.59 -10.33 -0.80
N ALA A 89 6.08 -10.33 0.44
CA ALA A 89 6.32 -11.53 1.21
C ALA A 89 5.02 -12.30 1.55
N LEU A 90 3.91 -11.57 1.69
CA LEU A 90 2.57 -12.13 1.89
C LEU A 90 1.86 -12.50 0.58
N GLY A 91 2.41 -12.09 -0.58
CA GLY A 91 1.79 -12.31 -1.88
C GLY A 91 0.54 -11.46 -2.13
N ILE A 92 0.39 -10.32 -1.45
CA ILE A 92 -0.81 -9.47 -1.55
C ILE A 92 -0.64 -8.51 -2.75
N PRO A 93 -1.49 -8.59 -3.78
CA PRO A 93 -1.46 -7.67 -4.91
C PRO A 93 -1.60 -6.21 -4.46
N SER A 94 -0.74 -5.34 -4.97
CA SER A 94 -0.63 -3.98 -4.45
C SER A 94 -0.51 -2.91 -5.53
N ILE A 95 -1.08 -1.74 -5.24
CA ILE A 95 -0.79 -0.47 -5.91
C ILE A 95 0.13 0.33 -4.99
N SER A 96 1.25 0.81 -5.53
CA SER A 96 2.24 1.63 -4.84
C SER A 96 2.31 3.02 -5.47
N ILE A 97 2.34 4.04 -4.63
CA ILE A 97 2.39 5.45 -5.04
C ILE A 97 3.51 6.12 -4.25
N SER A 98 4.44 6.78 -4.93
CA SER A 98 5.62 7.35 -4.28
C SER A 98 5.27 8.66 -3.57
N ALA A 99 5.53 8.75 -2.27
CA ALA A 99 5.27 9.97 -1.50
C ALA A 99 6.27 11.09 -1.81
N ASN A 100 7.47 10.75 -2.30
CA ASN A 100 8.54 11.69 -2.63
C ASN A 100 9.50 11.08 -3.66
N ASN A 101 10.41 11.88 -4.20
CA ASN A 101 11.40 11.46 -5.21
C ASN A 101 12.30 10.30 -4.77
N ARG A 102 12.60 10.19 -3.47
CA ARG A 102 13.39 9.07 -2.94
C ARG A 102 12.61 7.77 -3.08
N GLU A 103 11.36 7.74 -2.65
CA GLU A 103 10.49 6.58 -2.86
C GLU A 103 10.28 6.30 -4.34
N ASP A 104 10.24 7.33 -5.18
CA ASP A 104 10.07 7.14 -6.61
C ASP A 104 11.27 6.47 -7.30
N SER A 105 12.47 6.63 -6.75
CA SER A 105 13.63 5.86 -7.21
C SER A 105 13.57 4.35 -6.87
N HIS A 106 12.68 3.93 -5.95
CA HIS A 106 12.56 2.53 -5.58
C HIS A 106 11.86 1.72 -6.69
N ASN A 107 12.54 0.68 -7.17
CA ASN A 107 12.03 -0.20 -8.24
C ASN A 107 11.45 -1.52 -7.73
N PHE A 108 11.46 -1.76 -6.42
CA PHE A 108 11.05 -3.04 -5.85
C PHE A 108 9.60 -3.39 -6.16
N SER A 109 8.67 -2.43 -6.10
CA SER A 109 7.26 -2.65 -6.44
C SER A 109 7.12 -3.20 -7.86
N THR A 110 7.85 -2.64 -8.83
CA THR A 110 7.89 -3.15 -10.20
C THR A 110 8.48 -4.58 -10.26
N ILE A 111 9.55 -4.86 -9.51
CA ILE A 111 10.16 -6.20 -9.42
C ILE A 111 9.15 -7.24 -8.89
N ALA A 112 8.38 -6.87 -7.86
CA ALA A 112 7.32 -7.67 -7.25
C ALA A 112 6.07 -7.83 -8.14
N GLY A 113 6.00 -7.12 -9.27
CA GLY A 113 4.86 -7.13 -10.18
C GLY A 113 3.70 -6.22 -9.72
N PHE A 114 3.90 -5.40 -8.70
CA PHE A 114 2.91 -4.43 -8.25
C PHE A 114 2.72 -3.31 -9.27
N PHE A 115 1.56 -2.67 -9.24
CA PHE A 115 1.36 -1.44 -10.00
C PHE A 115 2.05 -0.29 -9.26
N LYS A 116 3.08 0.30 -9.87
CA LYS A 116 3.72 1.52 -9.37
C LYS A 116 3.25 2.69 -10.21
N LEU A 117 2.56 3.65 -9.59
CA LEU A 117 1.99 4.82 -10.28
C LEU A 117 2.95 6.00 -10.40
N GLY A 118 4.07 5.98 -9.67
CA GLY A 118 5.04 7.07 -9.68
C GLY A 118 4.81 8.07 -8.55
N LEU A 119 5.36 9.28 -8.70
CA LEU A 119 5.26 10.35 -7.72
C LEU A 119 3.82 10.83 -7.55
N ASN A 120 3.33 10.91 -6.31
CA ASN A 120 1.93 11.25 -6.03
C ASN A 120 1.44 12.54 -6.69
N SER A 121 2.30 13.55 -6.83
CA SER A 121 1.99 14.83 -7.49
C SER A 121 1.78 14.72 -8.99
N GLU A 122 2.22 13.62 -9.60
CA GLU A 122 2.13 13.36 -11.04
C GLU A 122 1.06 12.31 -11.38
N VAL A 123 0.61 11.54 -10.39
CA VAL A 123 -0.48 10.58 -10.58
C VAL A 123 -1.77 11.33 -10.87
N SER A 124 -2.33 11.16 -12.06
CA SER A 124 -3.66 11.69 -12.37
C SER A 124 -4.76 10.84 -11.74
N ASP A 125 -5.94 11.43 -11.57
CA ASP A 125 -7.10 10.70 -11.05
C ASP A 125 -7.48 9.52 -11.99
N ASN A 126 -7.36 9.72 -13.30
CA ASN A 126 -7.61 8.66 -14.30
C ASN A 126 -6.60 7.50 -14.19
N ASP A 127 -5.31 7.79 -14.02
CA ASP A 127 -4.29 6.74 -13.85
C ASP A 127 -4.57 5.88 -12.63
N PHE A 128 -4.98 6.51 -11.53
CA PHE A 128 -5.38 5.82 -10.32
C PHE A 128 -6.62 4.93 -10.57
N ILE A 129 -7.69 5.50 -11.16
CA ILE A 129 -8.94 4.77 -11.45
C ILE A 129 -8.69 3.58 -12.38
N ASP A 130 -7.98 3.78 -13.49
CA ASP A 130 -7.65 2.71 -14.44
C ASP A 130 -6.86 1.59 -13.77
N THR A 131 -6.00 1.94 -12.82
CA THR A 131 -5.21 0.96 -12.07
C THR A 131 -6.05 0.21 -11.05
N ILE A 132 -7.01 0.86 -10.40
CA ILE A 132 -8.02 0.19 -9.56
C ILE A 132 -8.79 -0.84 -10.39
N VAL A 133 -9.30 -0.46 -11.56
CA VAL A 133 -10.02 -1.38 -12.45
C VAL A 133 -9.13 -2.57 -12.86
N LYS A 134 -7.87 -2.33 -13.21
CA LYS A 134 -6.90 -3.39 -13.55
C LYS A 134 -6.66 -4.35 -12.40
N ILE A 135 -6.46 -3.85 -11.16
CA ILE A 135 -6.16 -4.72 -10.01
C ILE A 135 -7.40 -5.45 -9.50
N LEU A 136 -8.61 -4.97 -9.76
CA LEU A 136 -9.83 -5.71 -9.44
C LEU A 136 -10.02 -6.97 -10.30
N ASN A 137 -9.36 -7.04 -11.47
CA ASN A 137 -9.37 -8.23 -12.31
C ASN A 137 -8.66 -9.41 -11.61
N TYR A 138 -9.38 -10.52 -11.42
CA TYR A 138 -8.86 -11.73 -10.75
C TYR A 138 -7.57 -12.28 -11.39
N ASN A 139 -7.52 -12.39 -12.72
CA ASN A 139 -6.33 -12.92 -13.40
C ASN A 139 -5.12 -12.03 -13.17
N LYS A 140 -5.33 -10.70 -13.13
CA LYS A 140 -4.26 -9.76 -12.82
C LYS A 140 -3.79 -9.91 -11.38
N ARG A 141 -4.70 -10.05 -10.41
CA ARG A 141 -4.33 -10.35 -9.01
C ARG A 141 -3.53 -11.63 -8.89
N LEU A 142 -3.95 -12.69 -9.58
CA LEU A 142 -3.26 -13.99 -9.56
C LEU A 142 -1.85 -13.89 -10.16
N GLU A 143 -1.67 -13.13 -11.23
CA GLU A 143 -0.36 -12.84 -11.84
C GLU A 143 0.57 -12.15 -10.83
N ILE A 144 0.09 -11.08 -10.20
CA ILE A 144 0.85 -10.31 -9.20
C ILE A 144 1.19 -11.17 -7.99
N HIS A 145 0.24 -11.95 -7.49
CA HIS A 145 0.44 -12.89 -6.39
C HIS A 145 1.56 -13.89 -6.72
N LYS A 146 1.46 -14.59 -7.85
CA LYS A 146 2.48 -15.56 -8.29
C LYS A 146 3.86 -14.92 -8.45
N ARG A 147 3.91 -13.69 -8.99
CA ARG A 147 5.16 -12.95 -9.16
C ARG A 147 5.80 -12.60 -7.83
N SER A 148 5.03 -11.99 -6.92
CA SER A 148 5.54 -11.52 -5.62
C SER A 148 6.05 -12.67 -4.73
N ILE A 149 5.31 -13.78 -4.64
CA ILE A 149 5.74 -14.94 -3.83
C ILE A 149 6.93 -15.70 -4.44
N SER A 150 7.22 -15.52 -5.73
CA SER A 150 8.39 -16.11 -6.37
C SER A 150 9.71 -15.47 -5.93
N LEU A 151 9.66 -14.28 -5.32
CA LEU A 151 10.81 -13.57 -4.79
C LEU A 151 11.27 -14.20 -3.47
N ASP A 152 12.56 -14.51 -3.35
CA ASP A 152 13.13 -14.99 -2.10
C ASP A 152 13.36 -13.82 -1.11
N LEU A 153 12.30 -13.50 -0.37
CA LEU A 153 12.31 -12.49 0.70
C LEU A 153 12.50 -13.11 2.09
N LYS A 154 12.35 -14.44 2.22
CA LYS A 154 12.39 -15.14 3.52
C LYS A 154 13.81 -15.34 4.03
N ASN A 155 14.78 -15.56 3.14
CA ASN A 155 16.16 -15.84 3.53
C ASN A 155 17.05 -14.59 3.68
N GLY A 156 16.46 -13.39 3.61
CA GLY A 156 17.22 -12.13 3.68
C GLY A 156 18.09 -12.00 4.94
N LYS A 157 17.56 -12.37 6.12
CA LYS A 157 18.30 -12.31 7.39
C LYS A 157 19.55 -13.20 7.38
N ASN A 158 19.42 -14.42 6.88
CA ASN A 158 20.53 -15.38 6.80
C ASN A 158 21.62 -14.89 5.82
N ARG A 159 21.22 -14.33 4.68
CA ARG A 159 22.16 -13.73 3.72
C ARG A 159 22.95 -12.58 4.33
N ILE A 160 22.27 -11.65 5.00
CA ILE A 160 22.93 -10.50 5.65
C ILE A 160 23.89 -10.98 6.73
N LYS A 161 23.48 -11.96 7.55
CA LYS A 161 24.34 -12.54 8.58
C LYS A 161 25.64 -13.08 7.98
N GLY A 162 25.56 -13.89 6.92
CA GLY A 162 26.75 -14.43 6.27
C GLY A 162 27.71 -13.36 5.75
N LEU A 163 27.17 -12.31 5.12
CA LEU A 163 27.98 -11.18 4.64
C LEU A 163 28.68 -10.40 5.77
N ILE A 164 28.01 -10.24 6.92
CA ILE A 164 28.63 -9.61 8.09
C ILE A 164 29.75 -10.49 8.64
N GLU A 165 29.52 -11.80 8.75
CA GLU A 165 30.53 -12.75 9.22
C GLU A 165 31.77 -12.75 8.33
N GLU A 166 31.62 -12.71 7.00
CA GLU A 166 32.73 -12.62 6.04
C GLU A 166 33.60 -11.37 6.25
N VAL A 167 32.99 -10.21 6.50
CA VAL A 167 33.70 -8.95 6.75
C VAL A 167 34.47 -8.99 8.08
N LEU A 168 33.92 -9.65 9.11
CA LEU A 168 34.55 -9.74 10.44
C LEU A 168 35.69 -10.75 10.50
N THR A 169 35.80 -11.66 9.52
CA THR A 169 36.89 -12.64 9.41
C THR A 169 38.07 -12.18 8.53
N CYS A 170 37.97 -10.99 7.94
CA CYS A 170 39.08 -10.29 7.25
C CYS A 170 39.84 -9.38 8.22
#